data_AF-A0A945Z2D1-F1
#
_entry.id   AF-A0A945Z2D1-F1
#
_cell.length_a   1.000
_cell.length_b   1.000
_cell.length_c   1.000
_cell.angle_alpha   90.00
_cell.angle_beta   90.00
_cell.angle_gamma   90.00
#
_symmetry.space_group_name_H-M   'P 1'
#
loop_
_entity.id
_entity.type
_entity.pdbx_description
1 polymer ?
#
loop_
_entity_poly.entity_id
_entity_poly.type
_entity_poly.pdbx_seq_one_letter_code
_entity_poly.pdbx_strand_id
1 'polypeptide(L)'
;MKLTNNFLLLPRESLDVSQLLVDSGRSHNDASKTVSTTGISSISYAFPKLLTEFIFEGLIEIQKTSSDILSDIDAVIVVSQSYDQRIPTISARIQKKLNLSADTFCIDVMDGCSGYIKALRITSMLASKGHKKVLIVAGDLHSIMTLEADIGTKILFGDGVSVTILEADDSALDTRIFNDGDNNNVISCSIQNSLNMNGFEVFRFTKNTVPQLISSYLEETGKSLHAYDMLALHQASKLIVSAICNTLKYKNTLGEDFSCGDFGNIGSGSIGAWLSNISQLEKKGKLNMLAVGFGSGLSWGLASVVVDIQKNKVIYV
;
A
#
# COMPACT_ATOMS: atom_id res chain seq x y z
N MET A 1 11.61 -15.04 -5.16
CA MET A 1 11.70 -13.60 -4.86
C MET A 1 11.42 -13.39 -3.39
N LYS A 2 12.27 -12.63 -2.70
CA LYS A 2 12.09 -12.22 -1.30
C LYS A 2 12.15 -10.70 -1.21
N LEU A 3 11.41 -10.10 -0.28
CA LEU A 3 11.40 -8.65 -0.05
C LEU A 3 12.60 -8.29 0.86
N THR A 4 13.55 -7.53 0.32
CA THR A 4 14.84 -7.23 0.99
C THR A 4 14.96 -5.80 1.47
N ASN A 5 14.25 -4.86 0.85
CA ASN A 5 14.23 -3.47 1.33
C ASN A 5 12.83 -2.87 1.23
N ASN A 6 12.54 -1.99 2.18
CA ASN A 6 11.28 -1.27 2.27
C ASN A 6 11.54 0.17 2.71
N PHE A 7 10.94 1.11 2.02
CA PHE A 7 10.95 2.51 2.38
C PHE A 7 9.53 3.05 2.29
N LEU A 8 9.18 3.94 3.21
CA LEU A 8 7.94 4.70 3.16
C LEU A 8 8.27 6.17 2.96
N LEU A 9 7.77 6.74 1.88
CA LEU A 9 7.84 8.16 1.57
C LEU A 9 6.55 8.82 2.07
N LEU A 10 6.67 9.77 2.99
CA LEU A 10 5.56 10.58 3.49
C LEU A 10 5.86 12.06 3.26
N PRO A 11 4.85 12.90 2.97
CA PRO A 11 5.04 14.33 3.00
C PRO A 11 5.33 14.81 4.42
N ARG A 12 6.03 15.94 4.53
CA ARG A 12 6.26 16.62 5.82
C ARG A 12 5.01 17.22 6.44
N GLU A 13 4.03 17.55 5.62
CA GLU A 13 2.78 18.16 6.06
C GLU A 13 1.74 17.08 6.38
N SER A 14 0.94 17.37 7.41
CA SER A 14 -0.19 16.55 7.82
C SER A 14 -1.35 17.42 8.28
N LEU A 15 -2.56 16.88 8.20
CA LEU A 15 -3.78 17.51 8.65
C LEU A 15 -4.35 16.73 9.84
N ASP A 16 -4.75 17.45 10.89
CA ASP A 16 -5.42 16.86 12.05
C ASP A 16 -6.88 16.50 11.70
N VAL A 17 -7.23 15.22 11.85
CA VAL A 17 -8.56 14.71 11.48
C VAL A 17 -9.65 15.27 12.39
N SER A 18 -9.37 15.47 13.67
CA SER A 18 -10.35 16.02 14.61
C SER A 18 -10.71 17.45 14.22
N GLN A 19 -9.71 18.27 13.89
CA GLN A 19 -9.88 19.64 13.42
C GLN A 19 -10.65 19.68 12.10
N LEU A 20 -10.29 18.85 11.11
CA LEU A 20 -11.02 18.77 9.84
C LEU A 20 -12.52 18.44 10.03
N LEU A 21 -12.84 17.54 10.96
CA LEU A 21 -14.22 17.18 11.27
C LEU A 21 -14.97 18.35 11.94
N VAL A 22 -14.33 19.03 12.89
CA VAL A 22 -14.93 20.19 13.57
C VAL A 22 -15.16 21.35 12.59
N ASP A 23 -14.18 21.64 11.73
CA ASP A 23 -14.28 22.69 10.70
C ASP A 23 -15.39 22.39 9.68
N SER A 24 -15.70 21.12 9.45
CA SER A 24 -16.84 20.69 8.61
C SER A 24 -18.21 20.83 9.30
N GLY A 25 -18.24 21.27 10.56
CA GLY A 25 -19.46 21.47 11.35
C GLY A 25 -19.84 20.30 12.27
N ARG A 26 -18.97 19.29 12.46
CA ARG A 26 -19.23 18.21 13.43
C ARG A 26 -18.90 18.64 14.86
N SER A 27 -19.59 18.05 15.84
CA SER A 27 -19.26 18.28 17.24
C SER A 27 -17.90 17.67 17.61
N HIS A 28 -17.22 18.22 18.63
CA HIS A 28 -15.97 17.63 19.16
C HIS A 28 -16.15 16.17 19.61
N ASN A 29 -17.32 15.81 20.13
CA ASN A 29 -17.62 14.45 20.56
C ASN A 29 -17.72 13.50 19.35
N ASP A 30 -18.39 13.93 18.28
CA ASP A 30 -18.48 13.15 17.04
C ASP A 30 -17.13 13.01 16.36
N ALA A 31 -16.32 14.09 16.37
CA ALA A 31 -14.95 14.07 15.86
C ALA A 31 -14.10 13.04 16.61
N SER A 32 -14.10 13.10 17.95
CA SER A 32 -13.37 12.17 18.82
C SER A 32 -13.81 10.72 18.61
N LYS A 33 -15.12 10.48 18.48
CA LYS A 33 -15.67 9.14 18.20
C LYS A 33 -15.23 8.63 16.82
N THR A 34 -15.18 9.51 15.82
CA THR A 34 -14.75 9.17 14.45
C THR A 34 -13.26 8.81 14.43
N VAL A 35 -12.40 9.60 15.07
CA VAL A 35 -10.96 9.31 15.22
C VAL A 35 -10.75 7.98 15.92
N SER A 36 -11.47 7.71 17.02
CA SER A 36 -11.37 6.43 17.75
C SER A 36 -11.82 5.23 16.91
N THR A 37 -12.90 5.38 16.12
CA THR A 37 -13.47 4.31 15.29
C THR A 37 -12.58 4.00 14.08
N THR A 38 -12.13 5.04 13.37
CA THR A 38 -11.27 4.91 12.19
C THR A 38 -9.82 4.59 12.57
N GLY A 39 -9.41 4.97 13.78
CA GLY A 39 -8.02 4.92 14.25
C GLY A 39 -7.11 5.97 13.62
N ILE A 40 -7.65 6.91 12.85
CA ILE A 40 -6.86 7.92 12.11
C ILE A 40 -6.96 9.25 12.85
N SER A 41 -5.84 9.70 13.41
CA SER A 41 -5.69 11.00 14.07
C SER A 41 -5.22 12.08 13.11
N SER A 42 -4.41 11.71 12.12
CA SER A 42 -3.94 12.64 11.09
C SER A 42 -3.81 11.96 9.73
N ILE A 43 -3.94 12.75 8.68
CA ILE A 43 -3.67 12.34 7.30
C ILE A 43 -2.47 13.10 6.78
N SER A 44 -1.57 12.42 6.09
CA SER A 44 -0.45 13.06 5.39
C SER A 44 -0.96 13.81 4.16
N TYR A 45 -0.38 14.97 3.86
CA TYR A 45 -0.89 15.88 2.84
C TYR A 45 0.24 16.48 1.99
N ALA A 46 0.12 16.40 0.67
CA ALA A 46 1.14 16.83 -0.28
C ALA A 46 0.62 17.79 -1.36
N PHE A 47 -0.69 18.04 -1.45
CA PHE A 47 -1.26 18.92 -2.49
C PHE A 47 -0.63 20.33 -2.43
N PRO A 48 -0.28 20.96 -3.57
CA PRO A 48 -0.51 20.54 -4.96
C PRO A 48 0.64 19.75 -5.61
N LYS A 49 1.54 19.14 -4.82
CA LYS A 49 2.71 18.39 -5.34
C LYS A 49 2.26 17.25 -6.27
N LEU A 50 2.99 17.08 -7.37
CA LEU A 50 2.73 16.01 -8.34
C LEU A 50 3.31 14.68 -7.82
N LEU A 51 2.63 13.57 -8.10
CA LEU A 51 3.07 12.23 -7.70
C LEU A 51 4.49 11.93 -8.19
N THR A 52 4.80 12.24 -9.45
CA THR A 52 6.13 11.98 -9.99
C THR A 52 7.23 12.80 -9.30
N GLU A 53 6.96 14.06 -8.94
CA GLU A 53 7.91 14.89 -8.21
C GLU A 53 8.17 14.31 -6.82
N PHE A 54 7.10 13.94 -6.11
CA PHE A 54 7.17 13.30 -4.79
C PHE A 54 8.00 12.00 -4.81
N ILE A 55 7.75 11.13 -5.79
CA ILE A 55 8.53 9.88 -5.97
C ILE A 55 10.01 10.20 -6.21
N PHE A 56 10.33 11.17 -7.07
CA PHE A 56 11.72 11.48 -7.41
C PHE A 56 12.50 12.07 -6.25
N GLU A 57 11.88 12.95 -5.46
CA GLU A 57 12.50 13.47 -4.23
C GLU A 57 12.81 12.31 -3.28
N GLY A 58 11.87 11.39 -3.08
CA GLY A 58 12.07 10.26 -2.19
C GLY A 58 13.15 9.29 -2.67
N LEU A 59 13.18 8.98 -3.97
CA LEU A 59 14.22 8.14 -4.56
C LEU A 59 15.61 8.78 -4.44
N ILE A 60 15.72 10.10 -4.57
CA ILE A 60 16.98 10.82 -4.34
C ILE A 60 17.43 10.67 -2.89
N GLU A 61 16.53 10.82 -1.91
CA GLU A 61 16.86 10.62 -0.49
C GLU A 61 17.27 9.16 -0.18
N ILE A 62 16.64 8.18 -0.84
CA ILE A 62 17.07 6.78 -0.74
C ILE A 62 18.49 6.63 -1.32
N GLN A 63 18.77 7.16 -2.52
CA GLN A 63 20.11 7.09 -3.14
C GLN A 63 21.20 7.73 -2.26
N LYS A 64 20.90 8.86 -1.61
CA LYS A 64 21.86 9.52 -0.70
C LYS A 64 22.27 8.64 0.49
N THR A 65 21.38 7.79 0.98
CA THR A 65 21.61 6.96 2.17
C THR A 65 21.89 5.48 1.86
N SER A 66 21.67 5.06 0.62
CA SER A 66 21.84 3.70 0.10
C SER A 66 21.84 3.69 -1.44
N SER A 67 22.92 4.16 -2.04
CA SER A 67 23.07 4.18 -3.52
C SER A 67 22.91 2.79 -4.13
N ASP A 68 23.58 1.80 -3.55
CA ASP A 68 23.73 0.46 -4.12
C ASP A 68 22.40 -0.34 -4.08
N ILE A 69 21.48 0.07 -3.21
CA ILE A 69 20.15 -0.53 -3.13
C ILE A 69 19.36 -0.26 -4.41
N LEU A 70 19.55 0.91 -5.04
CA LEU A 70 18.84 1.32 -6.26
C LEU A 70 19.66 1.13 -7.55
N SER A 71 20.83 0.48 -7.48
CA SER A 71 21.57 0.06 -8.67
C SER A 71 21.08 -1.30 -9.18
N ASP A 72 21.39 -1.59 -10.45
CA ASP A 72 21.20 -2.93 -11.06
C ASP A 72 19.77 -3.46 -10.94
N ILE A 73 18.79 -2.55 -11.04
CA ILE A 73 17.37 -2.89 -11.05
C ILE A 73 17.00 -3.40 -12.44
N ASP A 74 16.51 -4.63 -12.51
CA ASP A 74 16.10 -5.28 -13.77
C ASP A 74 14.68 -4.86 -14.17
N ALA A 75 13.83 -4.51 -13.21
CA ALA A 75 12.47 -4.07 -13.48
C ALA A 75 11.96 -3.00 -12.50
N VAL A 76 11.20 -2.04 -13.01
CA VAL A 76 10.50 -1.00 -12.25
C VAL A 76 9.00 -1.15 -12.46
N ILE A 77 8.27 -1.35 -11.37
CA ILE A 77 6.80 -1.43 -11.34
C ILE A 77 6.29 -0.26 -10.53
N VAL A 78 5.46 0.60 -11.13
CA VAL A 78 4.75 1.67 -10.41
C VAL A 78 3.28 1.31 -10.29
N VAL A 79 2.72 1.39 -9.08
CA VAL A 79 1.29 1.16 -8.82
C VAL A 79 0.69 2.43 -8.22
N SER A 80 -0.28 3.01 -8.91
CA SER A 80 -0.96 4.23 -8.45
C SER A 80 -2.31 4.44 -9.14
N GLN A 81 -3.13 5.33 -8.60
CA GLN A 81 -4.33 5.89 -9.20
C GLN A 81 -4.23 7.42 -9.40
N SER A 82 -3.17 8.05 -8.86
CA SER A 82 -2.97 9.50 -8.79
C SER A 82 -1.91 10.02 -9.78
N TYR A 83 -1.80 9.38 -10.95
CA TYR A 83 -0.85 9.76 -12.01
C TYR A 83 -1.02 11.22 -12.47
N ASP A 84 0.08 11.97 -12.50
CA ASP A 84 0.12 13.37 -12.93
C ASP A 84 0.25 13.57 -14.45
N GLN A 85 0.52 12.51 -15.22
CA GLN A 85 0.64 12.57 -16.68
C GLN A 85 0.35 11.22 -17.34
N ARG A 86 -0.01 11.26 -18.63
CA ARG A 86 -0.31 10.05 -19.42
C ARG A 86 0.95 9.40 -20.03
N ILE A 87 1.85 10.23 -20.57
CA ILE A 87 3.05 9.79 -21.29
C ILE A 87 4.18 10.80 -21.01
N PRO A 88 5.42 10.34 -20.76
CA PRO A 88 5.82 8.94 -20.55
C PRO A 88 5.35 8.38 -19.20
N THR A 89 5.44 7.07 -19.01
CA THR A 89 5.11 6.41 -17.73
C THR A 89 6.08 6.83 -16.61
N ILE A 90 5.64 6.76 -15.36
CA ILE A 90 6.50 7.07 -14.21
C ILE A 90 7.64 6.06 -14.12
N SER A 91 7.39 4.76 -14.33
CA SER A 91 8.42 3.71 -14.34
C SER A 91 9.56 4.01 -15.32
N ALA A 92 9.26 4.42 -16.55
CA ALA A 92 10.28 4.79 -17.54
C ALA A 92 11.06 6.05 -17.13
N ARG A 93 10.41 7.01 -16.47
CA ARG A 93 11.10 8.18 -15.95
C ARG A 93 11.97 7.84 -14.73
N ILE A 94 11.54 6.92 -13.87
CA ILE A 94 12.35 6.37 -12.77
C ILE A 94 13.59 5.69 -13.34
N GLN A 95 13.44 4.84 -14.37
CA GLN A 95 14.54 4.20 -15.08
C GLN A 95 15.60 5.22 -15.50
N LYS A 96 15.17 6.30 -16.16
CA LYS A 96 16.08 7.38 -16.54
C LYS A 96 16.68 8.12 -15.34
N LYS A 97 15.86 8.41 -14.32
CA LYS A 97 16.26 9.16 -13.11
C LYS A 97 17.32 8.43 -12.29
N LEU A 98 17.20 7.10 -12.19
CA LEU A 98 18.15 6.23 -11.50
C LEU A 98 19.31 5.78 -12.39
N ASN A 99 19.36 6.21 -13.66
CA ASN A 99 20.37 5.84 -14.64
C ASN A 99 20.50 4.31 -14.81
N LEU A 100 19.35 3.62 -14.83
CA LEU A 100 19.28 2.18 -15.05
C LEU A 100 19.53 1.85 -16.53
N SER A 101 19.75 0.57 -16.83
CA SER A 101 19.98 0.10 -18.19
C SER A 101 18.76 0.32 -19.09
N ALA A 102 18.97 0.37 -20.41
CA ALA A 102 17.92 0.56 -21.39
C ALA A 102 17.00 -0.67 -21.55
N ASP A 103 17.45 -1.85 -21.11
CA ASP A 103 16.69 -3.09 -21.09
C ASP A 103 15.92 -3.32 -19.77
N THR A 104 15.97 -2.38 -18.81
CA THR A 104 15.16 -2.42 -17.60
C THR A 104 13.67 -2.46 -17.96
N PHE A 105 12.95 -3.49 -17.52
CA PHE A 105 11.52 -3.63 -17.74
C PHE A 105 10.74 -2.57 -16.95
N CYS A 106 9.95 -1.74 -17.61
CA CYS A 106 9.20 -0.65 -16.98
C CYS A 106 7.71 -0.83 -17.20
N ILE A 107 6.91 -0.81 -16.11
CA ILE A 107 5.45 -0.86 -16.20
C ILE A 107 4.80 0.00 -15.13
N ASP A 108 3.72 0.69 -15.53
CA ASP A 108 2.81 1.38 -14.62
C ASP A 108 1.50 0.59 -14.58
N VAL A 109 1.01 0.30 -13.37
CA VAL A 109 -0.22 -0.42 -13.11
C VAL A 109 -1.19 0.54 -12.44
N MET A 110 -2.21 0.95 -13.19
CA MET A 110 -3.30 1.77 -12.66
C MET A 110 -4.23 0.91 -11.82
N ASP A 111 -4.00 0.85 -10.51
CA ASP A 111 -4.82 0.10 -9.57
C ASP A 111 -4.67 0.65 -8.15
N GLY A 112 -5.67 0.42 -7.31
CA GLY A 112 -5.74 0.92 -5.94
C GLY A 112 -5.18 -0.03 -4.90
N CYS A 113 -5.89 -0.14 -3.77
CA CYS A 113 -5.46 -0.84 -2.57
C CYS A 113 -5.08 -2.33 -2.72
N SER A 114 -5.50 -2.98 -3.81
CA SER A 114 -5.09 -4.37 -4.12
C SER A 114 -3.88 -4.45 -5.07
N GLY A 115 -3.48 -3.32 -5.66
CA GLY A 115 -2.46 -3.24 -6.71
C GLY A 115 -1.08 -3.69 -6.26
N TYR A 116 -0.74 -3.55 -4.96
CA TYR A 116 0.50 -4.11 -4.41
C TYR A 116 0.60 -5.63 -4.63
N ILE A 117 -0.52 -6.35 -4.49
CA ILE A 117 -0.57 -7.80 -4.74
C ILE A 117 -0.40 -8.11 -6.24
N LYS A 118 -0.97 -7.26 -7.12
CA LYS A 118 -0.76 -7.39 -8.57
C LYS A 118 0.70 -7.13 -8.94
N ALA A 119 1.37 -6.16 -8.32
CA ALA A 119 2.79 -5.94 -8.49
C ALA A 119 3.62 -7.14 -8.03
N LEU A 120 3.31 -7.75 -6.88
CA LEU A 120 3.96 -8.99 -6.44
C LEU A 120 3.76 -10.15 -7.43
N ARG A 121 2.57 -10.29 -8.03
CA ARG A 121 2.33 -11.29 -9.09
C ARG A 121 3.20 -11.03 -10.31
N ILE A 122 3.27 -9.78 -10.78
CA ILE A 122 4.10 -9.39 -11.92
C ILE A 122 5.57 -9.67 -11.60
N THR A 123 6.04 -9.32 -10.40
CA THR A 123 7.40 -9.64 -9.93
C THR A 123 7.68 -11.14 -9.99
N SER A 124 6.75 -11.99 -9.55
CA SER A 124 6.89 -13.46 -9.65
C SER A 124 7.02 -13.94 -11.11
N MET A 125 6.23 -13.35 -12.01
CA MET A 125 6.31 -13.65 -13.45
C MET A 125 7.63 -13.20 -14.07
N LEU A 126 8.11 -11.99 -13.75
CA LEU A 126 9.39 -11.46 -14.24
C LEU A 126 10.57 -12.28 -13.73
N ALA A 127 10.52 -12.75 -12.48
CA ALA A 127 11.51 -13.64 -11.90
C ALA A 127 11.64 -14.96 -12.66
N SER A 128 10.50 -15.54 -13.10
CA SER A 128 10.51 -16.73 -13.97
C SER A 128 11.16 -16.51 -15.34
N LYS A 129 11.40 -15.25 -15.71
CA LYS A 129 12.09 -14.83 -16.94
C LYS A 129 13.50 -14.28 -16.69
N GLY A 130 14.03 -14.45 -15.47
CA GLY A 130 15.42 -14.13 -15.15
C GLY A 130 15.66 -12.73 -14.56
N HIS A 131 14.61 -11.94 -14.32
CA HIS A 131 14.76 -10.67 -13.58
C HIS A 131 15.03 -10.98 -12.10
N LYS A 132 16.11 -10.44 -11.56
CA LYS A 132 16.60 -10.75 -10.21
C LYS A 132 16.38 -9.64 -9.22
N LYS A 133 16.25 -8.39 -9.63
CA LYS A 133 16.03 -7.26 -8.74
C LYS A 133 14.93 -6.36 -9.26
N VAL A 134 13.81 -6.32 -8.54
CA VAL A 134 12.60 -5.60 -8.95
C VAL A 134 12.29 -4.50 -7.94
N LEU A 135 12.19 -3.26 -8.44
CA LEU A 135 11.76 -2.09 -7.69
C LEU A 135 10.25 -1.92 -7.87
N ILE A 136 9.50 -1.96 -6.76
CA ILE A 136 8.08 -1.61 -6.73
C ILE A 136 7.94 -0.25 -6.05
N VAL A 137 7.27 0.68 -6.72
CA VAL A 137 6.86 1.97 -6.17
C VAL A 137 5.33 1.98 -6.13
N ALA A 138 4.74 1.88 -4.95
CA ALA A 138 3.29 1.73 -4.79
C ALA A 138 2.77 2.74 -3.80
N GLY A 139 1.79 3.54 -4.22
CA GLY A 139 1.08 4.48 -3.37
C GLY A 139 0.42 5.59 -4.17
N ASP A 140 -0.11 6.55 -3.44
CA ASP A 140 -0.97 7.57 -3.99
C ASP A 140 -0.84 8.88 -3.23
N LEU A 141 -0.98 9.99 -3.95
CA LEU A 141 -1.30 11.29 -3.35
C LEU A 141 -2.82 11.47 -3.47
N HIS A 142 -3.58 10.93 -2.50
CA HIS A 142 -5.04 11.01 -2.49
C HIS A 142 -5.59 12.42 -2.32
N SER A 143 -4.80 13.37 -1.81
CA SER A 143 -5.25 14.75 -1.61
C SER A 143 -5.84 15.37 -2.88
N ILE A 144 -5.30 15.08 -4.07
CA ILE A 144 -5.88 15.53 -5.36
C ILE A 144 -7.25 14.88 -5.63
N MET A 145 -7.47 13.65 -5.14
CA MET A 145 -8.69 12.85 -5.36
C MET A 145 -9.76 13.16 -4.29
N THR A 146 -9.40 13.75 -3.16
CA THR A 146 -10.30 13.99 -2.02
C THR A 146 -10.58 15.46 -1.73
N LEU A 147 -10.13 16.39 -2.59
CA LEU A 147 -10.38 17.84 -2.43
C LEU A 147 -11.86 18.14 -2.14
N GLU A 148 -12.75 17.63 -3.00
CA GLU A 148 -14.21 17.85 -2.96
C GLU A 148 -14.98 16.60 -2.45
N ALA A 149 -14.29 15.66 -1.82
CA ALA A 149 -14.96 14.48 -1.24
C ALA A 149 -15.72 14.86 0.04
N ASP A 150 -16.76 14.08 0.38
CA ASP A 150 -17.40 14.15 1.69
C ASP A 150 -16.36 14.03 2.82
N ILE A 151 -16.57 14.76 3.90
CA ILE A 151 -15.61 14.82 5.01
C ILE A 151 -15.34 13.44 5.61
N GLY A 152 -16.35 12.56 5.70
CA GLY A 152 -16.20 11.20 6.21
C GLY A 152 -15.34 10.31 5.32
N THR A 153 -15.25 10.63 4.03
CA THR A 153 -14.33 10.00 3.08
C THR A 153 -12.95 10.63 3.14
N LYS A 154 -12.86 11.97 3.09
CA LYS A 154 -11.61 12.74 3.06
C LYS A 154 -10.66 12.38 4.21
N ILE A 155 -11.19 12.25 5.43
CA ILE A 155 -10.38 11.95 6.62
C ILE A 155 -9.72 10.56 6.63
N LEU A 156 -10.12 9.66 5.71
CA LEU A 156 -9.58 8.32 5.66
C LEU A 156 -8.30 8.24 4.84
N PHE A 157 -8.13 9.12 3.86
CA PHE A 157 -7.08 9.02 2.86
C PHE A 157 -5.98 10.04 3.10
N GLY A 158 -4.75 9.56 2.99
CA GLY A 158 -3.56 10.41 3.02
C GLY A 158 -2.67 10.18 1.82
N ASP A 159 -1.58 10.92 1.82
CA ASP A 159 -0.60 10.97 0.75
C ASP A 159 0.67 10.21 1.13
N GLY A 160 1.11 9.29 0.29
CA GLY A 160 2.35 8.57 0.55
C GLY A 160 2.62 7.45 -0.44
N VAL A 161 3.88 7.06 -0.51
CA VAL A 161 4.35 6.03 -1.43
C VAL A 161 5.30 5.09 -0.71
N SER A 162 5.04 3.79 -0.82
CA SER A 162 5.99 2.76 -0.45
C SER A 162 6.93 2.44 -1.61
N VAL A 163 8.21 2.24 -1.30
CA VAL A 163 9.23 1.80 -2.24
C VAL A 163 9.80 0.49 -1.70
N THR A 164 9.55 -0.62 -2.41
CA THR A 164 10.03 -1.95 -2.00
C THR A 164 10.91 -2.57 -3.06
N ILE A 165 11.88 -3.36 -2.60
CA ILE A 165 12.78 -4.10 -3.48
C ILE A 165 12.60 -5.57 -3.19
N LEU A 166 12.37 -6.32 -4.26
CA LEU A 166 12.34 -7.77 -4.22
C LEU A 166 13.53 -8.30 -5.01
N GLU A 167 14.23 -9.24 -4.40
CA GLU A 167 15.39 -9.90 -4.99
C GLU A 167 15.11 -11.38 -5.22
N ALA A 168 15.79 -11.95 -6.23
CA ALA A 168 15.72 -13.36 -6.54
C ALA A 168 16.00 -14.21 -5.31
N ASP A 169 15.19 -15.25 -5.18
CA ASP A 169 15.30 -16.31 -4.20
C ASP A 169 14.75 -17.56 -4.86
N ASP A 170 15.09 -18.74 -4.34
CA ASP A 170 14.73 -20.03 -4.95
C ASP A 170 13.21 -20.32 -4.92
N SER A 171 12.42 -19.43 -4.32
CA SER A 171 10.97 -19.58 -4.16
C SER A 171 10.17 -18.62 -5.05
N ALA A 172 9.18 -19.15 -5.77
CA ALA A 172 8.17 -18.33 -6.45
C ALA A 172 7.19 -17.72 -5.44
N LEU A 173 6.68 -16.51 -5.72
CA LEU A 173 5.61 -15.94 -4.91
C LEU A 173 4.30 -16.62 -5.26
N ASP A 174 3.59 -17.11 -4.24
CA ASP A 174 2.27 -17.70 -4.39
C ASP A 174 1.20 -16.65 -4.11
N THR A 175 0.29 -16.47 -5.08
CA THR A 175 -0.60 -15.31 -5.13
C THR A 175 -1.99 -15.72 -5.61
N ARG A 176 -3.03 -15.09 -5.08
CA ARG A 176 -4.41 -15.18 -5.60
C ARG A 176 -4.95 -13.77 -5.79
N ILE A 177 -5.63 -13.51 -6.91
CA ILE A 177 -6.14 -12.20 -7.28
C ILE A 177 -7.53 -12.37 -7.88
N PHE A 178 -8.47 -11.58 -7.41
CA PHE A 178 -9.87 -11.62 -7.79
C PHE A 178 -10.37 -10.21 -8.05
N ASN A 179 -11.38 -10.10 -8.91
CA ASN A 179 -12.02 -8.83 -9.22
C ASN A 179 -13.53 -9.08 -9.35
N ASP A 180 -14.31 -8.14 -8.84
CA ASP A 180 -15.76 -8.01 -9.04
C ASP A 180 -16.02 -6.58 -9.54
N GLY A 181 -15.91 -6.42 -10.86
CA GLY A 181 -15.86 -5.11 -11.52
C GLY A 181 -17.20 -4.36 -11.55
N ASP A 182 -17.17 -3.14 -12.10
CA ASP A 182 -18.33 -2.28 -12.36
C ASP A 182 -19.24 -1.95 -11.14
N ASN A 183 -18.66 -1.97 -9.95
CA ASN A 183 -19.34 -1.64 -8.69
C ASN A 183 -19.21 -0.14 -8.32
N ASN A 184 -19.56 0.76 -9.25
CA ASN A 184 -19.38 2.21 -9.10
C ASN A 184 -20.14 2.83 -7.91
N ASN A 185 -21.18 2.14 -7.42
CA ASN A 185 -21.97 2.54 -6.25
C ASN A 185 -21.24 2.28 -4.91
N VAL A 186 -20.16 1.48 -4.92
CA VAL A 186 -19.40 1.13 -3.72
C VAL A 186 -18.22 2.09 -3.52
N ILE A 187 -17.36 2.23 -4.53
CA ILE A 187 -16.23 3.16 -4.51
C ILE A 187 -15.86 3.53 -5.95
N SER A 188 -15.75 4.82 -6.23
CA SER A 188 -15.41 5.32 -7.56
C SER A 188 -14.70 6.68 -7.48
N CYS A 189 -13.81 6.93 -8.44
CA CYS A 189 -13.17 8.22 -8.65
C CYS A 189 -12.87 8.33 -10.14
N SER A 190 -13.52 9.28 -10.82
CA SER A 190 -13.21 9.55 -12.23
C SER A 190 -12.04 10.53 -12.30
N ILE A 191 -11.38 10.64 -13.46
CA ILE A 191 -10.25 11.58 -13.66
C ILE A 191 -10.66 13.04 -13.32
N GLN A 192 -11.93 13.38 -13.47
CA GLN A 192 -12.45 14.75 -13.27
C GLN A 192 -13.19 14.95 -11.94
N ASN A 193 -13.49 13.89 -11.20
CA ASN A 193 -14.33 13.95 -10.01
C ASN A 193 -13.58 13.49 -8.78
N SER A 194 -13.98 13.99 -7.62
CA SER A 194 -13.49 13.49 -6.34
C SER A 194 -14.00 12.08 -6.04
N LEU A 195 -13.28 11.42 -5.13
CA LEU A 195 -13.56 10.08 -4.68
C LEU A 195 -14.93 10.02 -3.97
N ASN A 196 -15.77 9.11 -4.42
CA ASN A 196 -17.05 8.77 -3.81
C ASN A 196 -16.97 7.36 -3.23
N MET A 197 -17.45 7.17 -2.01
CA MET A 197 -17.39 5.90 -1.31
C MET A 197 -18.64 5.67 -0.47
N ASN A 198 -19.29 4.51 -0.67
CA ASN A 198 -20.28 3.97 0.25
C ASN A 198 -19.57 3.12 1.31
N GLY A 199 -19.25 3.74 2.45
CA GLY A 199 -18.52 3.09 3.53
C GLY A 199 -19.19 1.83 4.09
N PHE A 200 -20.52 1.73 4.04
CA PHE A 200 -21.25 0.53 4.47
C PHE A 200 -21.00 -0.65 3.53
N GLU A 201 -21.12 -0.44 2.21
CA GLU A 201 -20.86 -1.50 1.24
C GLU A 201 -19.39 -1.89 1.20
N VAL A 202 -18.46 -0.93 1.34
CA VAL A 202 -17.02 -1.24 1.50
C VAL A 202 -16.79 -2.11 2.74
N PHE A 203 -17.33 -1.73 3.91
CA PHE A 203 -17.18 -2.51 5.13
C PHE A 203 -17.77 -3.92 5.00
N ARG A 204 -18.97 -4.04 4.42
CA ARG A 204 -19.65 -5.31 4.16
C ARG A 204 -18.81 -6.22 3.25
N PHE A 205 -18.29 -5.67 2.16
CA PHE A 205 -17.38 -6.39 1.26
C PHE A 205 -16.15 -6.90 2.03
N THR A 206 -15.42 -6.00 2.70
CA THR A 206 -14.16 -6.38 3.35
C THR A 206 -14.34 -7.41 4.45
N LYS A 207 -15.40 -7.28 5.26
CA LYS A 207 -15.65 -8.16 6.41
C LYS A 207 -15.98 -9.59 5.98
N ASN A 208 -16.58 -9.77 4.80
CA ASN A 208 -17.01 -11.07 4.31
C ASN A 208 -15.96 -11.69 3.37
N THR A 209 -15.54 -10.93 2.35
CA THR A 209 -14.74 -11.45 1.24
C THR A 209 -13.28 -11.67 1.61
N VAL A 210 -12.68 -10.79 2.43
CA VAL A 210 -11.24 -10.89 2.76
C VAL A 210 -10.94 -12.08 3.67
N PRO A 211 -11.71 -12.36 4.76
CA PRO A 211 -11.51 -13.58 5.53
C PRO A 211 -11.73 -14.85 4.71
N GLN A 212 -12.74 -14.88 3.82
CA GLN A 212 -12.99 -16.02 2.94
C GLN A 212 -11.82 -16.27 1.99
N LEU A 213 -11.26 -15.23 1.38
CA LEU A 213 -10.05 -15.33 0.56
C LEU A 213 -8.92 -16.03 1.32
N ILE A 214 -8.66 -15.60 2.55
CA ILE A 214 -7.57 -16.15 3.37
C ILE A 214 -7.87 -17.60 3.76
N SER A 215 -9.09 -17.91 4.22
CA SER A 215 -9.50 -19.27 4.57
C SER A 215 -9.38 -20.23 3.38
N SER A 216 -9.91 -19.87 2.21
CA SER A 216 -9.81 -20.71 1.02
C SER A 216 -8.37 -20.93 0.58
N TYR A 217 -7.51 -19.91 0.68
CA TYR A 217 -6.09 -20.05 0.37
C TYR A 217 -5.36 -21.00 1.34
N LEU A 218 -5.65 -20.91 2.63
CA LEU A 218 -5.07 -21.77 3.65
C LEU A 218 -5.53 -23.23 3.49
N GLU A 219 -6.81 -23.44 3.17
CA GLU A 219 -7.35 -24.77 2.84
C GLU A 219 -6.69 -25.35 1.58
N GLU A 220 -6.60 -24.56 0.51
CA GLU A 220 -5.96 -24.96 -0.76
C GLU A 220 -4.50 -25.38 -0.56
N THR A 221 -3.76 -24.65 0.28
CA THR A 221 -2.33 -24.89 0.53
C THR A 221 -2.05 -25.86 1.70
N GLY A 222 -3.08 -26.32 2.41
CA GLY A 222 -2.94 -27.13 3.61
C GLY A 222 -2.17 -26.44 4.75
N LYS A 223 -2.12 -25.10 4.75
CA LYS A 223 -1.39 -24.31 5.74
C LYS A 223 -2.33 -23.80 6.83
N SER A 224 -1.76 -23.57 8.01
CA SER A 224 -2.41 -22.78 9.06
C SER A 224 -2.02 -21.31 8.93
N LEU A 225 -2.90 -20.39 9.32
CA LEU A 225 -2.55 -18.96 9.40
C LEU A 225 -1.36 -18.74 10.37
N HIS A 226 -1.22 -19.58 11.40
CA HIS A 226 -0.10 -19.54 12.33
C HIS A 226 1.23 -20.01 11.71
N ALA A 227 1.25 -20.48 10.47
CA ALA A 227 2.48 -20.73 9.72
C ALA A 227 3.10 -19.43 9.17
N TYR A 228 2.39 -18.30 9.25
CA TYR A 228 2.88 -16.99 8.86
C TYR A 228 3.25 -16.16 10.09
N ASP A 229 4.42 -15.54 10.05
CA ASP A 229 4.92 -14.63 11.09
C ASP A 229 4.19 -13.28 11.05
N MET A 230 3.68 -12.91 9.87
CA MET A 230 3.04 -11.62 9.62
C MET A 230 1.79 -11.77 8.75
N LEU A 231 0.69 -11.16 9.17
CA LEU A 231 -0.49 -10.90 8.34
C LEU A 231 -0.54 -9.42 8.01
N ALA A 232 -0.07 -9.06 6.81
CA ALA A 232 0.01 -7.68 6.37
C ALA A 232 -1.23 -7.30 5.54
N LEU A 233 -2.23 -6.73 6.22
CA LEU A 233 -3.47 -6.26 5.58
C LEU A 233 -3.29 -4.84 5.01
N HIS A 234 -4.00 -4.54 3.91
CA HIS A 234 -4.24 -3.17 3.50
C HIS A 234 -4.83 -2.34 4.64
N GLN A 235 -4.25 -1.15 4.87
CA GLN A 235 -4.51 -0.29 6.01
C GLN A 235 -5.61 0.74 5.67
N ALA A 236 -6.83 0.25 5.46
CA ALA A 236 -7.97 1.11 5.10
C ALA A 236 -8.46 1.98 6.28
N SER A 237 -8.63 1.34 7.44
CA SER A 237 -8.96 1.97 8.73
C SER A 237 -8.85 0.90 9.83
N LYS A 238 -8.73 1.32 11.09
CA LYS A 238 -8.74 0.43 12.25
C LYS A 238 -10.00 -0.41 12.31
N LEU A 239 -11.16 0.16 11.97
CA LEU A 239 -12.45 -0.54 11.92
C LEU A 239 -12.40 -1.76 11.00
N ILE A 240 -11.89 -1.58 9.77
CA ILE A 240 -11.81 -2.64 8.76
C ILE A 240 -10.80 -3.71 9.17
N VAL A 241 -9.59 -3.28 9.53
CA VAL A 241 -8.49 -4.17 9.92
C VAL A 241 -8.88 -5.00 11.14
N SER A 242 -9.43 -4.36 12.18
CA SER A 242 -9.86 -5.04 13.39
C SER A 242 -11.00 -6.03 13.11
N ALA A 243 -11.94 -5.69 12.22
CA ALA A 243 -13.01 -6.61 11.84
C ALA A 243 -12.47 -7.87 11.16
N ILE A 244 -11.49 -7.73 10.25
CA ILE A 244 -10.86 -8.87 9.58
C ILE A 244 -10.07 -9.73 10.59
N CYS A 245 -9.19 -9.12 11.38
CA CYS A 245 -8.39 -9.82 12.39
C CYS A 245 -9.25 -10.57 13.42
N ASN A 246 -10.35 -9.95 13.87
CA ASN A 246 -11.29 -10.60 14.80
C ASN A 246 -11.99 -11.81 14.18
N THR A 247 -12.42 -11.73 12.91
CA THR A 247 -12.99 -12.88 12.19
C THR A 247 -11.98 -14.02 12.07
N LEU A 248 -10.72 -13.70 11.78
CA LEU A 248 -9.63 -14.67 11.64
C LEU A 248 -9.08 -15.16 12.99
N LYS A 249 -9.45 -14.51 14.10
CA LYS A 249 -8.87 -14.72 15.44
C LYS A 249 -7.34 -14.63 15.43
N TYR A 250 -6.81 -13.69 14.65
CA TYR A 250 -5.38 -13.46 14.48
C TYR A 250 -4.98 -12.10 15.05
N LYS A 251 -3.77 -12.04 15.61
CA LYS A 251 -3.13 -10.81 16.08
C LYS A 251 -1.65 -10.87 15.74
N ASN A 252 -1.13 -9.84 15.07
CA ASN A 252 0.30 -9.76 14.81
C ASN A 252 1.10 -9.62 16.12
N THR A 253 2.28 -10.24 16.16
CA THR A 253 3.20 -10.16 17.31
C THR A 253 4.35 -9.20 17.11
N LEU A 254 4.64 -8.84 15.84
CA LEU A 254 5.75 -7.96 15.46
C LEU A 254 5.37 -6.48 15.39
N GLY A 255 4.07 -6.16 15.25
CA GLY A 255 3.55 -4.80 15.17
C GLY A 255 2.05 -4.75 15.45
N GLU A 256 1.51 -3.53 15.56
CA GLU A 256 0.07 -3.29 15.62
C GLU A 256 -0.62 -3.77 14.33
N ASP A 257 -1.83 -4.32 14.42
CA ASP A 257 -2.56 -4.76 13.23
C ASP A 257 -2.90 -3.56 12.30
N PHE A 258 -3.25 -2.43 12.92
CA PHE A 258 -3.46 -1.15 12.24
C PHE A 258 -2.41 -0.13 12.68
N SER A 259 -1.60 0.37 11.75
CA SER A 259 -0.46 1.24 12.07
C SER A 259 -0.34 2.50 11.20
N CYS A 260 -1.37 2.89 10.46
CA CYS A 260 -1.36 4.12 9.65
C CYS A 260 -2.18 5.27 10.26
N GLY A 261 -2.36 5.30 11.58
CA GLY A 261 -3.22 6.29 12.23
C GLY A 261 -2.75 7.74 12.10
N ASP A 262 -1.46 7.93 11.86
CA ASP A 262 -0.77 9.21 11.77
C ASP A 262 -0.60 9.74 10.33
N PHE A 263 -0.86 8.93 9.31
CA PHE A 263 -0.82 9.35 7.91
C PHE A 263 -2.01 8.90 7.05
N GLY A 264 -2.90 8.05 7.56
CA GLY A 264 -4.10 7.60 6.86
C GLY A 264 -3.85 6.55 5.77
N ASN A 265 -4.88 6.31 4.96
CA ASN A 265 -4.87 5.35 3.88
C ASN A 265 -4.15 5.90 2.63
N ILE A 266 -3.00 5.32 2.30
CA ILE A 266 -2.18 5.67 1.12
C ILE A 266 -2.35 4.68 -0.06
N GLY A 267 -3.48 3.98 -0.11
CA GLY A 267 -3.87 3.12 -1.23
C GLY A 267 -2.98 1.90 -1.40
N SER A 268 -2.38 1.75 -2.58
CA SER A 268 -1.52 0.60 -2.89
C SER A 268 -0.24 0.55 -2.05
N GLY A 269 0.16 1.66 -1.42
CA GLY A 269 1.34 1.73 -0.56
C GLY A 269 1.17 1.17 0.86
N SER A 270 -0.05 0.85 1.29
CA SER A 270 -0.36 0.55 2.69
C SER A 270 0.42 -0.64 3.27
N ILE A 271 0.68 -1.69 2.48
CA ILE A 271 1.40 -2.87 2.97
C ILE A 271 2.87 -2.54 3.26
N GLY A 272 3.52 -1.80 2.38
CA GLY A 272 4.89 -1.30 2.62
C GLY A 272 4.94 -0.26 3.75
N ALA A 273 3.89 0.56 3.90
CA ALA A 273 3.76 1.46 5.03
C ALA A 273 3.66 0.70 6.37
N TRP A 274 2.81 -0.33 6.42
CA TRP A 274 2.67 -1.17 7.61
C TRP A 274 4.01 -1.83 8.01
N LEU A 275 4.76 -2.36 7.04
CA LEU A 275 6.11 -2.89 7.28
C LEU A 275 7.06 -1.83 7.87
N SER A 276 6.95 -0.57 7.44
CA SER A 276 7.80 0.53 7.94
C SER A 276 7.60 0.82 9.43
N ASN A 277 6.43 0.48 9.97
CA ASN A 277 6.08 0.68 11.37
C ASN A 277 6.49 -0.50 12.28
N ILE A 278 7.02 -1.58 11.72
CA ILE A 278 7.58 -2.68 12.50
C ILE A 278 8.98 -2.32 12.99
N SER A 279 9.13 -2.23 14.30
CA SER A 279 10.40 -1.85 14.93
C SER A 279 11.47 -2.91 14.75
N GLN A 280 12.66 -2.48 14.30
CA GLN A 280 13.84 -3.32 14.09
C GLN A 280 13.56 -4.55 13.22
N LEU A 281 12.73 -4.39 12.18
CA LEU A 281 12.37 -5.46 11.26
C LEU A 281 13.61 -6.10 10.62
N GLU A 282 14.66 -5.30 10.38
CA GLU A 282 15.94 -5.75 9.86
C GLU A 282 16.70 -6.72 10.76
N LYS A 283 16.34 -6.81 12.05
CA LYS A 283 16.95 -7.72 13.02
C LYS A 283 16.13 -9.00 13.24
N LYS A 284 14.99 -9.14 12.57
CA LYS A 284 14.09 -10.29 12.74
C LYS A 284 14.50 -11.50 11.87
N GLY A 285 15.42 -11.29 10.93
CA GLY A 285 15.83 -12.32 9.97
C GLY A 285 14.73 -12.64 8.96
N LYS A 286 14.74 -13.85 8.43
CA LYS A 286 13.76 -14.32 7.45
C LYS A 286 12.41 -14.58 8.12
N LEU A 287 11.36 -13.99 7.58
CA LEU A 287 9.98 -14.11 8.02
C LEU A 287 9.07 -14.50 6.85
N ASN A 288 7.99 -15.22 7.14
CA ASN A 288 6.93 -15.50 6.18
C ASN A 288 5.76 -14.53 6.38
N MET A 289 5.45 -13.77 5.34
CA MET A 289 4.36 -12.80 5.34
C MET A 289 3.23 -13.27 4.43
N LEU A 290 2.00 -13.20 4.92
CA LEU A 290 0.81 -13.21 4.07
C LEU A 290 0.34 -11.77 3.88
N ALA A 291 0.66 -11.20 2.71
CA ALA A 291 0.23 -9.87 2.31
C ALA A 291 -1.17 -9.94 1.68
N VAL A 292 -2.08 -9.04 2.06
CA VAL A 292 -3.48 -9.05 1.60
C VAL A 292 -3.93 -7.64 1.26
N GLY A 293 -4.23 -7.42 -0.03
CA GLY A 293 -4.71 -6.14 -0.54
C GLY A 293 -6.18 -6.24 -0.97
N PHE A 294 -6.97 -5.20 -0.71
CA PHE A 294 -8.39 -5.15 -1.05
C PHE A 294 -8.85 -3.71 -1.21
N GLY A 295 -9.73 -3.42 -2.16
CA GLY A 295 -10.29 -2.07 -2.35
C GLY A 295 -11.00 -1.91 -3.68
N SER A 296 -10.85 -0.73 -4.29
CA SER A 296 -11.52 -0.36 -5.54
C SER A 296 -11.30 -1.39 -6.65
N GLY A 297 -12.38 -1.69 -7.39
CA GLY A 297 -12.36 -2.62 -8.53
C GLY A 297 -13.30 -3.84 -8.45
N LEU A 298 -14.26 -3.96 -7.53
CA LEU A 298 -13.83 -4.36 -6.18
C LEU A 298 -12.80 -5.48 -6.36
N SER A 299 -11.57 -5.19 -5.99
CA SER A 299 -10.45 -6.07 -6.27
C SER A 299 -9.84 -6.47 -4.94
N TRP A 300 -9.48 -7.74 -4.82
CA TRP A 300 -8.82 -8.28 -3.64
C TRP A 300 -7.86 -9.39 -4.01
N GLY A 301 -6.83 -9.57 -3.20
CA GLY A 301 -5.85 -10.60 -3.42
C GLY A 301 -4.94 -10.79 -2.24
N LEU A 302 -4.17 -11.87 -2.30
CA LEU A 302 -3.12 -12.16 -1.35
C LEU A 302 -1.84 -12.65 -2.03
N ALA A 303 -0.74 -12.56 -1.30
CA ALA A 303 0.55 -13.08 -1.67
C ALA A 303 1.27 -13.66 -0.42
N SER A 304 1.74 -14.90 -0.51
CA SER A 304 2.72 -15.46 0.41
C SER A 304 4.11 -15.01 -0.03
N VAL A 305 4.80 -14.25 0.81
CA VAL A 305 6.08 -13.59 0.51
C VAL A 305 7.08 -13.85 1.63
N VAL A 306 8.31 -14.22 1.27
CA VAL A 306 9.43 -14.24 2.21
C VAL A 306 9.95 -12.80 2.38
N VAL A 307 10.09 -12.37 3.63
CA VAL A 307 10.60 -11.06 4.02
C VAL A 307 11.95 -11.27 4.71
N ASP A 308 13.00 -10.62 4.19
CA ASP A 308 14.38 -10.71 4.68
C ASP A 308 15.00 -9.32 4.60
N ILE A 309 14.43 -8.42 5.41
CA ILE A 309 14.68 -6.98 5.33
C ILE A 309 16.11 -6.65 5.77
N GLN A 310 16.82 -5.92 4.93
CA GLN A 310 18.12 -5.33 5.22
C GLN A 310 18.00 -3.85 5.59
N LYS A 311 17.01 -3.15 5.02
CA LYS A 311 16.74 -1.74 5.31
C LYS A 311 15.23 -1.46 5.31
N ASN A 312 14.76 -0.87 6.40
CA ASN A 312 13.38 -0.44 6.61
C ASN A 312 13.40 1.00 7.13
N LYS A 313 12.92 1.97 6.34
CA LYS A 313 12.97 3.39 6.76
C LYS A 313 11.77 4.21 6.28
N VAL A 314 11.31 5.10 7.14
CA VAL A 314 10.43 6.21 6.77
C VAL A 314 11.28 7.41 6.35
N ILE A 315 10.93 8.05 5.24
CA ILE A 315 11.59 9.23 4.68
C ILE A 315 10.53 10.29 4.46
N TYR A 316 10.78 11.48 5.01
CA TYR A 316 9.89 12.63 4.84
C TYR A 316 10.38 13.52 3.69
N VAL A 317 9.50 13.74 2.73
CA VAL A 317 9.71 14.52 1.49
C VAL A 317 8.77 15.70 1.37
#